data_AF-A0A7C2MZV1-F1
#
_entry.id   AF-A0A7C2MZV1-F1
#
_cell.length_a   1.000
_cell.length_b   1.000
_cell.length_c   1.000
_cell.angle_alpha   90.00
_cell.angle_beta   90.00
_cell.angle_gamma   90.00
#
_symmetry.space_group_name_H-M   'P 1'
#
loop_
_entity.id
_entity.type
_entity.pdbx_description
1 polymer ?
#
loop_
_entity_poly.entity_id
_entity_poly.type
_entity_poly.pdbx_seq_one_letter_code
_entity_poly.pdbx_strand_id
1 'polypeptide(L)'
;AERVHALANENLRVVSFHPSVIFGTKDNFLNQFATLLRFSPGVMMLPGAKARFAPVYVGDVADAFVRAVDDISTPARIHLCGPKDYSLQELVELTAQWSGHKRLILPMPDFMARMVASMMQLLPNPPLSHDNLDSMRVDSVCTANDARQPTSLESVAPGYLGKH
;
A
#
# COMPACT_ATOMS: atom_id res chain seq x y z
N ALA A 1 -1.75 13.26 12.17
CA ALA A 1 -2.93 12.82 12.93
C ALA A 1 -3.18 13.66 14.19
N GLU A 2 -2.19 13.88 15.07
CA GLU A 2 -2.39 14.56 16.38
C GLU A 2 -3.03 15.96 16.28
N ARG A 3 -2.63 16.77 15.29
CA ARG A 3 -3.17 18.12 15.09
C ARG A 3 -4.68 18.17 14.78
N VAL A 4 -5.22 17.16 14.12
CA VAL A 4 -6.65 17.13 13.74
C VAL A 4 -7.50 16.65 14.91
N HIS A 5 -6.99 15.69 15.67
CA HIS A 5 -7.63 15.22 16.91
C HIS A 5 -7.68 16.29 18.00
N ALA A 6 -6.75 17.24 18.01
CA ALA A 6 -6.79 18.39 18.91
C ALA A 6 -7.99 19.33 18.67
N LEU A 7 -8.66 19.24 17.51
CA LEU A 7 -9.87 20.00 17.21
C LEU A 7 -11.15 19.32 17.74
N ALA A 8 -11.05 18.06 18.17
CA ALA A 8 -12.19 17.32 18.69
C ALA A 8 -12.72 17.98 19.97
N ASN A 9 -14.03 18.20 20.02
CA ASN A 9 -14.73 18.78 21.16
C ASN A 9 -16.17 18.23 21.20
N GLU A 10 -16.98 18.67 22.18
CA GLU A 10 -18.36 18.20 22.37
C GLU A 10 -19.24 18.34 21.11
N ASN A 11 -18.95 19.31 20.24
CA ASN A 11 -19.72 19.59 19.02
C ASN A 11 -19.03 19.09 17.74
N LEU A 12 -17.80 18.57 17.82
CA LEU A 12 -17.04 18.11 16.65
C LEU A 12 -16.33 16.80 16.96
N ARG A 13 -16.89 15.70 16.46
CA ARG A 13 -16.27 14.38 16.49
C ARG A 13 -15.28 14.25 15.32
N VAL A 14 -14.10 13.72 15.60
CA VAL A 14 -13.05 13.48 14.59
C VAL A 14 -12.74 11.98 14.55
N VAL A 15 -12.82 11.40 13.36
CA VAL A 15 -12.38 10.02 13.08
C VAL A 15 -11.25 10.08 12.06
N SER A 16 -10.14 9.41 12.35
CA SER A 16 -9.01 9.30 11.42
C SER A 16 -8.77 7.85 11.03
N PHE A 17 -8.78 7.60 9.73
CA PHE A 17 -8.44 6.31 9.15
C PHE A 17 -6.95 6.27 8.81
N HIS A 18 -6.32 5.15 9.17
CA HIS A 18 -4.94 4.83 8.84
C HIS A 18 -4.95 3.54 8.02
N PRO A 19 -5.30 3.63 6.73
CA PRO A 19 -5.24 2.47 5.87
C PRO A 19 -3.79 2.05 5.65
N SER A 20 -3.59 0.76 5.49
CA SER A 20 -2.41 0.26 4.78
C SER A 20 -2.48 0.68 3.31
N VAL A 21 -1.64 0.10 2.47
CA VAL A 21 -1.71 0.34 1.03
C VAL A 21 -3.10 -0.04 0.48
N ILE A 22 -3.74 0.92 -0.18
CA ILE A 22 -5.07 0.72 -0.76
C ILE A 22 -4.90 0.14 -2.16
N PHE A 23 -5.64 -0.93 -2.47
CA PHE A 23 -5.64 -1.53 -3.81
C PHE A 23 -7.04 -1.53 -4.45
N GLY A 24 -7.06 -1.56 -5.78
CA GLY A 24 -8.27 -1.56 -6.60
C GLY A 24 -7.96 -1.30 -8.07
N THR A 25 -8.98 -1.34 -8.92
CA THR A 25 -8.82 -1.30 -10.39
C THR A 25 -7.97 -0.15 -10.93
N LYS A 26 -7.92 0.98 -10.22
CA LYS A 26 -7.15 2.18 -10.59
C LYS A 26 -6.19 2.62 -9.49
N ASP A 27 -5.75 1.72 -8.62
CA ASP A 27 -4.73 2.07 -7.64
C ASP A 27 -3.42 2.42 -8.34
N ASN A 28 -2.61 3.29 -7.72
CA ASN A 28 -1.28 3.58 -8.25
C ASN A 28 -0.26 2.51 -7.84
N PHE A 29 -0.49 1.76 -6.77
CA PHE A 29 0.52 0.90 -6.18
C PHE A 29 0.83 -0.34 -7.03
N LEU A 30 -0.15 -1.23 -7.24
CA LEU A 30 0.03 -2.45 -8.03
C LEU A 30 0.14 -2.14 -9.52
N ASN A 31 -0.60 -1.13 -10.02
CA ASN A 31 -0.49 -0.74 -11.42
C ASN A 31 0.88 -0.12 -11.76
N GLN A 32 1.51 0.61 -10.84
CA GLN A 32 2.87 1.10 -11.04
C GLN A 32 3.87 -0.06 -11.12
N PHE A 33 3.75 -1.07 -10.26
CA PHE A 33 4.60 -2.26 -10.33
C PHE A 33 4.35 -3.06 -11.61
N ALA A 34 3.10 -3.27 -12.02
CA ALA A 34 2.79 -3.92 -13.29
C ALA A 34 3.45 -3.21 -14.48
N THR A 35 3.42 -1.87 -14.47
CA THR A 35 4.10 -1.04 -15.47
C THR A 35 5.62 -1.24 -15.43
N LEU A 36 6.24 -1.21 -14.25
CA LEU A 36 7.70 -1.42 -14.09
C LEU A 36 8.11 -2.82 -14.54
N LEU A 37 7.33 -3.85 -14.21
CA LEU A 37 7.59 -5.25 -14.55
C LEU A 37 7.52 -5.50 -16.06
N ARG A 38 6.63 -4.78 -16.75
CA ARG A 38 6.54 -4.80 -18.21
C ARG A 38 7.83 -4.34 -18.88
N PHE A 39 8.46 -3.27 -18.35
CA PHE A 39 9.70 -2.72 -18.91
C PHE A 39 10.99 -3.34 -18.35
N SER A 40 10.93 -4.08 -17.23
CA SER A 40 12.11 -4.70 -16.62
C SER A 40 12.54 -5.97 -17.36
N PRO A 41 13.78 -6.12 -17.86
CA PRO A 41 14.20 -7.32 -18.58
C PRO A 41 14.66 -8.43 -17.61
N GLY A 42 13.85 -9.48 -17.46
CA GLY A 42 14.21 -10.72 -16.74
C GLY A 42 14.28 -10.61 -15.21
N VAL A 43 15.01 -9.61 -14.69
CA VAL A 43 15.22 -9.38 -13.25
C VAL A 43 14.78 -7.96 -12.89
N MET A 44 14.13 -7.81 -11.74
CA MET A 44 13.80 -6.52 -11.15
C MET A 44 14.41 -6.43 -9.75
N MET A 45 15.32 -5.48 -9.57
CA MET A 45 15.87 -5.15 -8.24
C MET A 45 14.87 -4.29 -7.49
N LEU A 46 14.42 -4.78 -6.33
CA LEU A 46 13.33 -4.18 -5.57
C LEU A 46 13.87 -3.46 -4.32
N PRO A 47 13.83 -2.12 -4.26
CA PRO A 47 14.09 -1.38 -3.03
C PRO A 47 13.01 -1.70 -1.98
N GLY A 48 13.41 -1.78 -0.71
CA GLY A 48 12.45 -1.99 0.38
C GLY A 48 11.74 -3.36 0.36
N ALA A 49 12.30 -4.36 -0.33
CA ALA A 49 11.70 -5.69 -0.52
C ALA A 49 11.14 -6.35 0.77
N LYS A 50 11.74 -6.05 1.93
CA LYS A 50 11.36 -6.60 3.24
C LYS A 50 10.23 -5.83 3.94
N ALA A 51 9.88 -4.64 3.47
CA ALA A 51 8.82 -3.81 4.06
C ALA A 51 7.49 -4.57 4.02
N ARG A 52 6.72 -4.50 5.11
CA ARG A 52 5.46 -5.24 5.20
C ARG A 52 4.24 -4.32 5.03
N PHE A 53 3.24 -4.84 4.36
CA PHE A 53 1.97 -4.17 4.08
C PHE A 53 0.81 -5.15 4.30
N ALA A 54 -0.35 -4.63 4.66
CA ALA A 54 -1.59 -5.39 4.77
C ALA A 54 -2.64 -4.79 3.83
N PRO A 55 -2.51 -5.00 2.50
CA PRO A 55 -3.26 -4.27 1.49
C PRO A 55 -4.76 -4.32 1.74
N VAL A 56 -5.40 -3.16 1.72
CA VAL A 56 -6.83 -3.03 2.00
C VAL A 56 -7.57 -2.68 0.72
N TYR A 57 -8.70 -3.34 0.46
CA TYR A 57 -9.50 -3.08 -0.73
C TYR A 57 -10.17 -1.71 -0.62
N VAL A 58 -10.16 -0.93 -1.71
CA VAL A 58 -10.79 0.40 -1.75
C VAL A 58 -12.29 0.38 -1.38
N GLY A 59 -13.01 -0.69 -1.71
CA GLY A 59 -14.42 -0.84 -1.32
C GLY A 59 -14.60 -0.98 0.19
N ASP A 60 -13.78 -1.80 0.84
CA ASP A 60 -13.82 -1.97 2.31
C ASP A 60 -13.45 -0.67 3.03
N VAL A 61 -12.52 0.11 2.46
CA VAL A 61 -12.20 1.45 2.96
C VAL A 61 -13.42 2.37 2.84
N ALA A 62 -14.06 2.44 1.67
CA ALA A 62 -15.25 3.25 1.46
C ALA A 62 -16.38 2.88 2.45
N ASP A 63 -16.62 1.59 2.65
CA ASP A 63 -17.59 1.09 3.61
C ASP A 63 -17.27 1.53 5.05
N ALA A 64 -15.99 1.50 5.43
CA ALA A 64 -15.56 1.96 6.74
C ALA A 64 -15.81 3.47 6.94
N PHE A 65 -15.60 4.28 5.90
CA PHE A 65 -15.95 5.70 5.92
C PHE A 65 -17.45 5.91 6.08
N VAL A 66 -18.28 5.19 5.32
CA VAL A 66 -19.75 5.29 5.41
C VAL A 66 -20.24 4.92 6.81
N ARG A 67 -19.79 3.77 7.36
CA ARG A 67 -20.17 3.33 8.71
C ARG A 67 -19.76 4.35 9.78
N ALA A 68 -18.57 4.93 9.65
CA ALA A 68 -18.08 5.89 10.62
C ALA A 68 -18.88 7.19 10.67
N VAL A 69 -19.54 7.58 9.58
CA VAL A 69 -20.42 8.77 9.55
C VAL A 69 -21.66 8.53 10.40
N ASP A 70 -22.28 7.36 10.26
CA ASP A 70 -23.56 7.04 10.91
C ASP A 70 -23.40 6.53 12.36
N ASP A 71 -22.29 5.87 12.67
CA ASP A 71 -22.06 5.26 13.98
C ASP A 71 -21.24 6.17 14.90
N ILE A 72 -21.89 6.71 15.93
CA ILE A 72 -21.28 7.57 16.94
C ILE A 72 -20.33 6.82 17.88
N SER A 73 -20.47 5.48 17.98
CA SER A 73 -19.58 4.62 18.78
C SER A 73 -18.26 4.29 18.09
N THR A 74 -18.11 4.72 16.83
CA THR A 74 -16.91 4.52 16.03
C THR A 74 -15.66 5.07 16.74
N PRO A 75 -14.58 4.27 16.87
CA PRO A 75 -13.33 4.73 17.45
C PRO A 75 -12.75 5.95 16.73
N ALA A 76 -12.14 6.86 17.48
CA ALA A 76 -11.51 8.06 16.90
C ALA A 76 -10.35 7.72 15.93
N ARG A 77 -9.68 6.58 16.12
CA ARG A 77 -8.57 6.13 15.27
C ARG A 77 -8.81 4.70 14.83
N ILE A 78 -8.75 4.47 13.52
CA ILE A 78 -9.05 3.17 12.93
C ILE A 78 -7.93 2.80 11.98
N HIS A 79 -7.30 1.65 12.21
CA HIS A 79 -6.40 1.04 11.25
C HIS A 79 -7.21 0.20 10.27
N LEU A 80 -6.97 0.37 8.97
CA LEU A 80 -7.65 -0.40 7.93
C LEU A 80 -6.64 -1.27 7.19
N CYS A 81 -6.69 -2.57 7.48
CA CYS A 81 -5.81 -3.55 6.86
C CYS A 81 -6.63 -4.66 6.24
N GLY A 82 -6.16 -5.21 5.13
CA GLY A 82 -6.76 -6.40 4.56
C GLY A 82 -6.52 -7.66 5.40
N PRO A 83 -7.02 -8.80 4.92
CA PRO A 83 -7.05 -10.03 5.70
C PRO A 83 -5.67 -10.65 5.93
N LYS A 84 -4.64 -10.25 5.16
CA LYS A 84 -3.31 -10.86 5.18
C LYS A 84 -2.20 -9.81 5.03
N ASP A 85 -1.07 -10.08 5.67
CA ASP A 85 0.15 -9.28 5.56
C ASP A 85 1.07 -9.88 4.49
N TYR A 86 1.74 -9.01 3.77
CA TYR A 86 2.69 -9.35 2.70
C TYR A 86 3.94 -8.49 2.85
N SER A 87 5.09 -9.04 2.48
CA SER A 87 6.25 -8.25 2.13
C SER A 87 6.04 -7.54 0.79
N LEU A 88 6.75 -6.44 0.56
CA LEU A 88 6.75 -5.76 -0.74
C LEU A 88 7.17 -6.72 -1.85
N GLN A 89 8.13 -7.59 -1.59
CA GLN A 89 8.57 -8.61 -2.53
C GLN A 89 7.43 -9.55 -2.94
N GLU A 90 6.68 -10.11 -1.98
CA GLU A 90 5.53 -10.97 -2.29
C GLU A 90 4.46 -10.23 -3.12
N LEU A 91 4.21 -8.96 -2.83
CA LEU A 91 3.25 -8.15 -3.59
C LEU A 91 3.68 -7.94 -5.04
N VAL A 92 4.97 -7.67 -5.26
CA VAL A 92 5.52 -7.49 -6.61
C VAL A 92 5.58 -8.81 -7.37
N GLU A 93 5.90 -9.93 -6.70
CA GLU A 93 5.87 -11.26 -7.28
C GLU A 93 4.44 -11.67 -7.71
N LEU A 94 3.44 -11.43 -6.86
CA LEU A 94 2.03 -11.65 -7.21
C LEU A 94 1.61 -10.76 -8.38
N THR A 95 2.02 -9.49 -8.38
CA THR A 95 1.75 -8.56 -9.49
C THR A 95 2.38 -9.06 -10.79
N ALA A 96 3.62 -9.57 -10.76
CA ALA A 96 4.30 -10.16 -11.90
C ALA A 96 3.57 -11.40 -12.43
N GLN A 97 3.05 -12.24 -11.53
CA GLN A 97 2.24 -13.39 -11.90
C GLN A 97 0.93 -12.98 -12.57
N TRP A 98 0.18 -12.05 -11.97
CA TRP A 98 -1.15 -11.66 -12.44
C TRP A 98 -1.14 -10.77 -13.68
N SER A 99 -0.09 -9.96 -13.87
CA SER A 99 0.08 -9.14 -15.08
C SER A 99 0.73 -9.91 -16.25
N GLY A 100 1.13 -11.17 -16.06
CA GLY A 100 1.79 -11.97 -17.10
C GLY A 100 3.27 -11.64 -17.35
N HIS A 101 3.86 -10.74 -16.55
CA HIS A 101 5.26 -10.31 -16.68
C HIS A 101 6.16 -11.03 -15.67
N LYS A 102 6.42 -12.33 -15.87
CA LYS A 102 7.29 -13.10 -14.96
C LYS A 102 8.71 -12.52 -14.93
N ARG A 103 9.09 -11.93 -13.78
CA ARG A 103 10.44 -11.41 -13.49
C ARG A 103 10.97 -12.02 -12.21
N LEU A 104 12.28 -12.23 -12.15
CA LEU A 104 12.96 -12.57 -10.90
C LEU A 104 13.07 -11.31 -10.04
N ILE A 105 12.43 -11.30 -8.87
CA ILE A 105 12.43 -10.17 -7.96
C ILE A 105 13.55 -10.38 -6.94
N LEU A 106 14.50 -9.46 -6.88
CA LEU A 106 15.64 -9.54 -5.96
C LEU A 106 15.68 -8.32 -5.03
N PRO A 107 15.96 -8.50 -3.73
CA PRO A 107 16.08 -7.37 -2.81
C PRO A 107 17.26 -6.48 -3.20
N MET A 108 17.01 -5.17 -3.26
CA MET A 108 18.04 -4.17 -3.49
C MET A 108 18.67 -3.71 -2.16
N PRO A 109 20.01 -3.65 -2.04
CA PRO A 109 20.67 -3.06 -0.88
C PRO A 109 20.30 -1.57 -0.66
N ASP A 110 20.18 -1.13 0.59
CA ASP A 110 19.73 0.23 0.96
C ASP A 110 20.59 1.34 0.31
N PHE A 111 21.91 1.17 0.25
CA PHE A 111 22.79 2.14 -0.40
C PHE A 111 22.48 2.33 -1.89
N MET A 112 22.24 1.23 -2.62
CA MET A 112 21.83 1.31 -4.03
C MET A 112 20.45 1.97 -4.16
N ALA A 113 19.51 1.61 -3.30
CA ALA A 113 18.17 2.19 -3.30
C ALA A 113 18.21 3.72 -3.11
N ARG A 114 19.03 4.20 -2.17
CA ARG A 114 19.25 5.65 -1.93
C ARG A 114 19.89 6.34 -3.12
N MET A 115 20.87 5.70 -3.77
CA MET A 115 21.49 6.26 -4.98
C MET A 115 20.47 6.43 -6.11
N VAL A 116 19.66 5.39 -6.36
CA VAL A 116 18.59 5.44 -7.37
C VAL A 116 17.56 6.51 -7.01
N ALA A 117 17.11 6.57 -5.76
CA ALA A 117 16.15 7.59 -5.32
C ALA A 117 16.70 9.01 -5.54
N SER A 118 17.96 9.27 -5.21
CA SER A 118 18.61 10.56 -5.47
C SER A 118 18.64 10.92 -6.96
N MET A 119 18.88 9.96 -7.85
CA MET A 119 18.84 10.20 -9.30
C MET A 119 17.41 10.48 -9.79
N MET A 120 16.41 9.82 -9.20
CA MET A 120 15.01 9.94 -9.62
C MET A 120 14.36 11.25 -9.15
N GLN A 121 14.86 11.93 -8.12
CA GLN A 121 14.29 13.20 -7.61
C GLN A 121 14.17 14.32 -8.64
N LEU A 122 14.93 14.25 -9.74
CA LEU A 122 14.86 15.21 -10.83
C LEU A 122 13.58 15.06 -11.69
N LEU A 123 12.86 13.95 -11.54
CA LEU A 123 11.60 13.71 -12.23
C LEU A 123 10.44 14.41 -11.49
N PRO A 124 9.45 14.95 -12.21
CA PRO A 124 8.30 15.62 -11.60
C PRO A 124 7.43 14.68 -10.74
N ASN A 125 7.48 13.37 -10.99
CA ASN A 125 6.82 12.36 -10.18
C ASN A 125 7.72 11.11 -10.11
N PRO A 126 8.69 11.07 -9.18
CA PRO A 126 9.65 9.98 -9.12
C PRO A 126 8.96 8.67 -8.69
N PRO A 127 9.17 7.55 -9.41
CA PRO A 127 8.62 6.26 -8.99
C PRO A 127 9.24 5.75 -7.68
N LEU A 128 10.40 6.29 -7.29
CA LEU A 128 11.08 6.04 -6.03
C LEU A 128 11.64 7.35 -5.48
N SER A 129 11.18 7.76 -4.31
CA SER A 129 11.69 8.91 -3.55
C SER A 129 12.36 8.47 -2.24
N HIS A 130 13.14 9.36 -1.59
CA HIS A 130 13.67 9.08 -0.24
C HIS A 130 12.55 8.90 0.77
N ASP A 131 11.49 9.71 0.69
CA ASP A 131 10.34 9.60 1.58
C ASP A 131 9.65 8.23 1.43
N ASN A 132 9.53 7.73 0.20
CA ASN A 132 9.03 6.37 -0.02
C ASN A 132 9.95 5.32 0.62
N LEU A 133 11.27 5.42 0.44
CA LEU A 133 12.23 4.50 1.06
C LEU A 133 12.17 4.53 2.59
N ASP A 134 12.10 5.71 3.17
CA ASP A 134 12.05 5.87 4.62
C ASP A 134 10.71 5.39 5.18
N SER A 135 9.60 5.58 4.44
CA SER A 135 8.29 5.03 4.81
C SER A 135 8.28 3.49 4.83
N MET A 136 9.03 2.85 3.94
CA MET A 136 9.17 1.38 3.87
C MET A 136 9.97 0.80 5.05
N ARG A 137 10.61 1.63 5.88
CA ARG A 137 11.29 1.15 7.10
C ARG A 137 10.31 0.83 8.23
N VAL A 138 9.10 1.35 8.15
CA VAL A 138 8.03 1.12 9.13
C VAL A 138 6.97 0.24 8.47
N ASP A 139 6.69 -0.91 9.07
CA ASP A 139 5.69 -1.82 8.54
C ASP A 139 4.30 -1.18 8.56
N SER A 140 3.62 -1.22 7.41
CA SER A 140 2.25 -0.75 7.24
C SER A 140 1.26 -1.89 7.46
N VAL A 141 1.30 -2.48 8.66
CA VAL A 141 0.47 -3.63 9.04
C VAL A 141 -0.37 -3.30 10.28
N CYS A 142 -1.43 -4.09 10.49
CA CYS A 142 -2.28 -3.97 11.67
C CYS A 142 -1.72 -4.79 12.84
N THR A 143 -2.05 -4.35 14.05
CA THR A 143 -1.81 -5.14 15.27
C THR A 143 -2.88 -6.21 15.43
N ALA A 144 -2.67 -7.15 16.36
CA ALA A 144 -3.63 -8.22 16.63
C ALA A 144 -5.01 -7.73 17.13
N ASN A 145 -5.09 -6.50 17.62
CA ASN A 145 -6.32 -5.90 18.15
C ASN A 145 -7.12 -5.13 17.08
N ASP A 146 -6.54 -4.90 15.90
CA ASP A 146 -7.21 -4.16 14.84
C ASP A 146 -8.10 -5.09 14.00
N ALA A 147 -9.32 -4.64 13.72
CA ALA A 147 -10.22 -5.37 12.85
C ALA A 147 -9.68 -5.40 11.42
N ARG A 148 -9.55 -6.61 10.86
CA ARG A 148 -9.16 -6.80 9.46
C ARG A 148 -10.37 -6.74 8.55
N GLN A 149 -10.17 -6.12 7.39
CA GLN A 149 -11.16 -6.06 6.33
C GLN A 149 -11.22 -7.38 5.56
N PRO A 150 -12.40 -7.79 5.07
CA PRO A 150 -12.62 -9.15 4.57
C PRO A 150 -12.11 -9.38 3.15
N THR A 151 -12.02 -8.35 2.30
CA THR A 151 -11.74 -8.54 0.88
C THR A 151 -10.25 -8.83 0.66
N SER A 152 -9.96 -10.03 0.15
CA SER A 152 -8.58 -10.46 -0.10
C SER A 152 -8.02 -9.90 -1.40
N LEU A 153 -6.71 -9.66 -1.42
CA LEU A 153 -5.99 -9.19 -2.59
C LEU A 153 -6.18 -10.14 -3.79
N GLU A 154 -6.04 -11.44 -3.54
CA GLU A 154 -6.11 -12.50 -4.54
C GLU A 154 -7.48 -12.63 -5.20
N SER A 155 -8.55 -12.14 -4.56
CA SER A 155 -9.91 -12.19 -5.11
C SER A 155 -10.21 -11.08 -6.13
N VAL A 156 -9.47 -9.97 -6.08
CA VAL A 156 -9.76 -8.77 -6.89
C VAL A 156 -8.63 -8.44 -7.86
N ALA A 157 -7.38 -8.47 -7.40
CA ALA A 157 -6.22 -7.99 -8.16
C ALA A 157 -6.01 -8.70 -9.51
N PRO A 158 -6.17 -10.04 -9.62
CA PRO A 158 -6.05 -10.72 -10.91
C PRO A 158 -7.00 -10.19 -11.99
N GLY A 159 -8.20 -9.75 -11.60
CA GLY A 159 -9.25 -9.34 -12.54
C GLY A 159 -8.95 -8.06 -13.31
N TYR A 160 -8.12 -7.17 -12.77
CA TYR A 160 -7.75 -5.93 -13.45
C TYR A 160 -6.28 -5.87 -13.88
N LEU A 161 -5.37 -6.58 -13.20
CA LEU A 161 -3.95 -6.60 -13.59
C LEU A 161 -3.67 -7.40 -14.87
N GLY A 162 -4.51 -8.39 -15.19
CA GLY A 162 -4.37 -9.18 -16.42
C GLY A 162 -4.67 -8.43 -17.72
N LYS A 163 -4.95 -7.11 -17.66
CA LYS A 163 -5.22 -6.26 -18.83
C LYS A 163 -4.02 -5.43 -19.29
N HIS A 164 -2.86 -5.54 -18.62
CA HIS A 164 -1.64 -4.74 -18.86
C HIS A 164 -0.65 -5.38 -19.82
#